data_AF-A0A7J2UPI0-F1
#
_entry.id   AF-A0A7J2UPI0-F1
#
_cell.length_a   1.000
_cell.length_b   1.000
_cell.length_c   1.000
_cell.angle_alpha   90.00
_cell.angle_beta   90.00
_cell.angle_gamma   90.00
#
_symmetry.space_group_name_H-M   'P 1'
#
loop_
_entity.id
_entity.type
_entity.pdbx_description
1 polymer ?
#
loop_
_entity_poly.entity_id
_entity_poly.type
_entity_poly.pdbx_seq_one_letter_code
_entity_poly.pdbx_strand_id
1 'polypeptide(L)' 'VEADPEIRPGEEVVVVSRRGELLATGTAVLAGVEMTRFRSGVAVKVRRGYGLPGGGNGARNG' A
#
# COMPACT_ATOMS: atom_id res chain seq x y z
N VAL A 1 -1.17 -4.41 11.59
CA VAL A 1 -1.15 -4.26 10.12
C VAL A 1 -1.16 -5.66 9.57
N GLU A 2 -1.98 -5.92 8.56
CA GLU A 2 -2.15 -7.24 7.95
C GLU A 2 -1.73 -7.14 6.48
N ALA A 3 -1.23 -8.26 5.95
CA ALA A 3 -0.90 -8.42 4.53
C ALA A 3 -1.16 -9.88 4.17
N ASP A 4 -1.57 -10.12 2.93
CA ASP A 4 -1.76 -11.47 2.42
C ASP A 4 -0.40 -12.21 2.43
N PRO A 5 -0.27 -13.36 3.13
CA PRO A 5 1.00 -14.07 3.26
C PRO A 5 1.56 -14.58 1.92
N GLU A 6 0.74 -14.65 0.86
CA GLU A 6 1.17 -15.12 -0.45
C GLU A 6 1.85 -14.05 -1.31
N ILE A 7 1.75 -12.76 -0.93
CA ILE A 7 2.40 -11.65 -1.65
C ILE A 7 3.90 -11.87 -1.74
N ARG A 8 4.45 -11.76 -2.95
CA ARG A 8 5.89 -11.82 -3.22
C ARG A 8 6.46 -10.45 -3.59
N PRO A 9 7.74 -10.17 -3.26
CA PRO A 9 8.42 -8.97 -3.75
C PRO A 9 8.33 -8.87 -5.28
N GLY A 10 8.04 -7.67 -5.77
CA GLY A 10 7.86 -7.39 -7.20
C GLY A 10 6.41 -7.54 -7.71
N GLU A 11 5.51 -8.12 -6.92
CA GLU A 11 4.11 -8.26 -7.31
C GLU A 11 3.34 -6.94 -7.20
N GLU A 12 2.34 -6.81 -8.05
CA GLU A 12 1.39 -5.70 -8.02
C GLU A 12 0.43 -5.89 -6.83
N VAL A 13 0.30 -4.86 -6.00
CA VAL A 13 -0.50 -4.91 -4.77
C VAL A 13 -1.41 -3.71 -4.62
N VAL A 14 -2.48 -3.92 -3.85
CA VAL A 14 -3.46 -2.91 -3.47
C VAL A 14 -3.35 -2.61 -1.98
N VAL A 15 -3.23 -1.33 -1.63
CA VAL A 15 -3.26 -0.88 -0.25
C VAL A 15 -4.67 -0.44 0.10
N VAL A 16 -5.25 -1.06 1.12
CA VAL A 16 -6.61 -0.79 1.57
C VAL A 16 -6.66 -0.30 3.02
N SER A 17 -7.70 0.46 3.36
CA SER A 17 -8.03 0.78 4.75
C SER A 17 -8.59 -0.45 5.46
N ARG A 18 -8.69 -0.42 6.79
CA ARG A 18 -9.35 -1.50 7.55
C ARG A 18 -10.83 -1.68 7.19
N ARG A 19 -11.44 -0.71 6.52
CA ARG A 19 -12.83 -0.77 6.02
C ARG A 19 -12.91 -1.33 4.60
N GLY A 20 -11.78 -1.71 3.99
CA GLY A 20 -11.71 -2.21 2.62
C GLY A 20 -11.67 -1.10 1.56
N GLU A 21 -11.48 0.17 1.94
CA GLU A 21 -11.41 1.28 0.99
C GLU A 21 -10.05 1.30 0.29
N LEU A 22 -10.04 1.47 -1.03
CA LEU A 22 -8.82 1.61 -1.81
C LEU A 22 -8.07 2.90 -1.44
N LEU A 23 -6.80 2.76 -1.04
CA LEU A 23 -5.92 3.88 -0.71
C LEU A 23 -4.87 4.12 -1.79
N ALA A 24 -4.26 3.04 -2.29
CA ALA A 24 -3.18 3.10 -3.27
C ALA A 24 -3.01 1.79 -4.04
N THR A 25 -2.35 1.86 -5.19
CA THR A 25 -1.75 0.72 -5.89
C THR A 25 -0.24 0.89 -5.99
N GLY A 26 0.50 -0.22 -6.06
CA GLY A 26 1.94 -0.19 -6.13
C GLY A 26 2.56 -1.57 -6.26
N THR A 27 3.88 -1.63 -6.09
CA THR A 27 4.65 -2.87 -6.17
C THR A 27 5.17 -3.26 -4.80
N ALA A 28 5.00 -4.52 -4.42
CA ALA A 28 5.53 -5.06 -3.17
C ALA A 28 7.06 -5.00 -3.16
N VAL A 29 7.63 -4.49 -2.07
CA VAL A 29 9.08 -4.52 -1.83
C VAL A 29 9.44 -5.71 -0.93
N LEU A 30 8.52 -6.11 -0.05
CA LEU A 30 8.67 -7.22 0.89
C LEU A 30 7.64 -8.32 0.59
N ALA A 31 7.89 -9.53 1.07
CA ALA A 31 6.86 -10.57 1.09
C ALA A 31 5.79 -10.23 2.14
N GLY A 32 4.56 -10.71 1.95
CA GLY A 32 3.45 -10.40 2.86
C GLY A 32 3.72 -10.79 4.32
N VAL A 33 4.34 -11.96 4.54
CA VAL A 33 4.76 -12.42 5.87
C VAL A 33 5.79 -11.50 6.53
N GLU A 34 6.63 -10.83 5.74
CA GLU A 34 7.63 -9.87 6.24
C GLU A 34 6.97 -8.53 6.57
N MET A 35 6.04 -8.05 5.73
CA MET A 35 5.32 -6.79 5.95
C MET A 35 4.66 -6.73 7.34
N THR A 36 4.12 -7.85 7.83
CA THR A 36 3.46 -7.92 9.15
C THR A 36 4.43 -7.89 10.33
N ARG A 37 5.69 -8.32 10.13
CA ARG A 37 6.74 -8.37 11.15
C ARG A 37 7.66 -7.15 11.12
N PHE A 38 7.60 -6.39 10.03
CA PHE A 38 8.49 -5.29 9.75
C PHE A 38 8.14 -4.05 10.58
N ARG A 39 9.15 -3.40 11.16
CA ARG A 39 8.96 -2.21 12.02
C ARG A 39 9.21 -0.89 11.30
N SER A 40 10.09 -0.85 10.30
CA SER A 40 10.52 0.42 9.67
C SER A 40 11.17 0.20 8.31
N GLY A 41 10.77 1.00 7.32
CA GLY A 41 11.28 0.97 5.93
C GLY A 41 10.13 0.97 4.93
N VAL A 42 10.40 0.64 3.67
CA VAL A 42 9.39 0.66 2.59
C VAL A 42 8.88 -0.75 2.32
N ALA A 43 7.58 -1.00 2.56
CA ALA A 43 6.94 -2.28 2.25
C ALA A 43 6.33 -2.32 0.84
N VAL A 44 5.87 -1.17 0.33
CA VAL A 44 5.24 -1.03 -0.99
C VAL A 44 5.76 0.25 -1.66
N LYS A 45 6.19 0.14 -2.92
CA LYS A 45 6.50 1.29 -3.76
C LYS A 45 5.22 1.75 -4.45
N VAL A 46 4.61 2.83 -3.94
CA VAL A 46 3.34 3.36 -4.46
C VAL A 46 3.51 3.93 -5.87
N ARG A 47 2.60 3.54 -6.78
CA ARG A 47 2.50 4.11 -8.13
C ARG A 47 1.40 5.17 -8.21
N ARG A 48 0.26 4.95 -7.55
CA ARG A 48 -0.87 5.89 -7.52
C ARG A 48 -1.60 5.84 -6.19
N GLY A 49 -1.86 7.01 -5.60
CA GLY A 49 -2.74 7.18 -4.44
C GLY A 49 -4.13 7.65 -4.87
N TYR A 50 -5.16 7.24 -4.14
CA TYR A 50 -6.57 7.53 -4.46
C TYR A 50 -7.25 8.47 -3.44
N GLY A 51 -6.59 8.77 -2.31
CA GLY A 51 -7.11 9.67 -1.26
C GLY A 51 -8.23 9.05 -0.43
N LEU A 52 -8.29 9.38 0.86
CA LEU A 52 -9.42 8.99 1.72
C LEU A 52 -10.61 9.92 1.46
N PRO A 53 -11.87 9.43 1.51
CA PRO A 53 -13.02 10.31 1.62
C PRO A 53 -12.91 11.10 2.94
N GLY A 54 -12.57 12.39 2.84
CA GLY A 54 -12.38 13.32 3.97
C GLY A 54 -10.99 13.93 4.13
N GLY A 55 -9.99 13.47 3.36
CA GLY A 55 -8.64 14.05 3.35
C GLY A 55 -8.40 14.88 2.10
N GLY A 56 -8.74 16.17 2.12
CA GLY A 56 -8.33 17.09 1.07
C GLY A 56 -6.81 17.29 1.10
N ASN A 57 -6.10 16.96 0.02
CA ASN A 57 -5.27 17.89 -0.75
C ASN A 57 -4.66 17.20 -1.99
N GLY A 58 -5.05 17.70 -3.17
CA GLY A 58 -4.14 18.11 -4.24
C GLY A 58 -3.00 17.18 -4.64
N ALA A 59 -3.30 16.20 -5.49
CA ALA A 59 -2.40 15.91 -6.61
C ALA A 59 -2.55 17.03 -7.65
N ARG A 60 -2.02 18.22 -7.34
CA ARG A 60 -1.62 19.17 -8.37
C ARG A 60 -0.30 18.63 -8.92
N ASN A 61 -0.37 17.95 -10.06
CA ASN A 61 0.78 17.82 -10.94
C ASN A 61 0.38 18.48 -12.25
N GLY A 62 1.17 19.49 -12.64
CA GLY A 62 1.03 20.24 -13.90
C GLY A 62 1.44 19.44 -15.12
#